data_AF-A0A7W1UFH3-F1
#
_entry.id   AF-A0A7W1UFH3-F1
#
_cell.length_a   1.000
_cell.length_b   1.000
_cell.length_c   1.000
_cell.angle_alpha   90.00
_cell.angle_beta   90.00
_cell.angle_gamma   90.00
#
_symmetry.space_group_name_H-M   'P 1'
#
loop_
_entity.id
_entity.type
_entity.pdbx_description
1 polymer ?
#
loop_
_entity_poly.entity_id
_entity_poly.type
_entity_poly.pdbx_seq_one_letter_code
_entity_poly.pdbx_strand_id
1 'polypeptide(L)'
;MSKLTETLQVNLGETLPNVLGALGILILGWIVALIVRAGIRKGLGMLNVNQRLRSTTGTAMDVEGGTAAGIYYLILLLVLVAFFNALHLELVSGPLGALVDQVLAFIPRLVAGGILILMVWGIATVLRTIVSKALQSTTLDEKLSAGAGSGLLAII
;
A
#
# COMPACT_ATOMS: atom_id res chain seq x y z
N MET A 1 3.11 54.39 22.44
CA MET A 1 2.19 53.29 22.08
C MET A 1 1.84 53.23 20.58
N SER A 2 1.93 54.32 19.82
CA SER A 2 1.69 54.34 18.36
C SER A 2 2.67 53.49 17.52
N LYS A 3 3.94 53.40 17.93
CA LYS A 3 4.96 52.57 17.26
C LYS A 3 4.62 51.08 17.23
N LEU A 4 3.90 50.58 18.25
CA LEU A 4 3.46 49.18 18.33
C LEU A 4 2.27 48.92 17.41
N THR A 5 1.32 49.83 17.35
CA THR A 5 0.19 49.71 16.42
C THR A 5 0.63 49.82 14.96
N GLU A 6 1.66 50.63 14.67
CA GLU A 6 2.20 50.80 13.32
C GLU A 6 2.96 49.55 12.84
N THR A 7 3.78 48.92 13.69
CA THR A 7 4.45 47.65 13.35
C THR A 7 3.48 46.47 13.27
N LEU A 8 2.44 46.44 14.10
CA LEU A 8 1.39 45.42 14.00
C LEU A 8 0.59 45.58 12.70
N GLN A 9 0.23 46.80 12.32
CA GLN A 9 -0.58 47.04 11.12
C GLN A 9 0.19 46.72 9.81
N VAL A 10 1.50 46.99 9.78
CA VAL A 10 2.37 46.63 8.63
C VAL A 10 2.56 45.11 8.53
N ASN A 11 2.89 44.42 9.62
CA ASN A 11 3.10 42.97 9.59
C ASN A 11 1.79 42.19 9.40
N LEU A 12 0.68 42.64 9.99
CA LEU A 12 -0.63 42.00 9.83
C LEU A 12 -1.19 42.22 8.42
N GLY A 13 -0.94 43.37 7.79
CA GLY A 13 -1.34 43.61 6.40
C GLY A 13 -0.62 42.71 5.39
N GLU A 14 0.63 42.33 5.67
CA GLU A 14 1.48 41.54 4.77
C GLU A 14 1.40 40.03 5.03
N THR A 15 1.11 39.60 6.27
CA THR A 15 1.00 38.16 6.62
C THR A 15 -0.41 37.58 6.45
N LEU A 16 -1.47 38.41 6.47
CA LEU A 16 -2.85 37.97 6.23
C LEU A 16 -3.05 37.24 4.90
N PRO A 17 -2.51 37.75 3.77
CA PRO A 17 -2.61 37.06 2.48
C PRO A 17 -1.94 35.68 2.48
N ASN A 18 -0.79 35.54 3.15
CA ASN A 18 -0.05 34.27 3.21
C ASN A 18 -0.79 33.22 4.04
N VAL A 19 -1.40 33.61 5.17
CA VAL A 19 -2.23 32.71 5.97
C VAL A 19 -3.47 32.27 5.19
N LEU A 20 -4.12 33.19 4.47
CA LEU A 20 -5.25 32.87 3.60
C LEU A 20 -4.84 31.92 2.47
N GLY A 21 -3.68 32.13 1.85
CA GLY A 21 -3.11 31.25 0.83
C GLY A 21 -2.83 29.85 1.36
N ALA A 22 -2.19 29.75 2.54
CA ALA A 22 -1.90 28.49 3.21
C ALA A 22 -3.19 27.73 3.56
N LEU A 23 -4.20 28.41 4.12
CA LEU A 23 -5.51 27.82 4.37
C LEU A 23 -6.17 27.32 3.08
N GLY A 24 -6.04 28.05 1.97
CA GLY A 24 -6.47 27.60 0.65
C GLY A 24 -5.81 26.30 0.22
N ILE A 25 -4.49 26.18 0.41
CA ILE A 25 -3.74 24.94 0.13
C ILE A 25 -4.23 23.78 1.00
N LEU A 26 -4.48 24.03 2.29
CA LEU A 26 -4.96 23.00 3.21
C LEU A 26 -6.34 22.46 2.79
N ILE A 27 -7.27 23.35 2.43
CA ILE A 27 -8.61 22.97 1.98
C ILE A 27 -8.55 22.19 0.67
N LEU A 28 -7.81 22.70 -0.33
CA LEU A 28 -7.64 22.02 -1.62
C LEU A 28 -6.98 20.65 -1.44
N GLY A 29 -5.92 20.59 -0.63
CA GLY A 29 -5.20 19.36 -0.34
C GLY A 29 -6.05 18.31 0.37
N TRP A 30 -6.88 18.73 1.33
CA TRP A 30 -7.80 17.83 2.03
C TRP A 30 -8.85 17.21 1.08
N ILE A 31 -9.39 18.01 0.15
CA ILE A 31 -10.32 17.52 -0.88
C ILE A 31 -9.63 16.48 -1.76
N VAL A 32 -8.41 16.77 -2.24
CA VAL A 32 -7.63 15.82 -3.05
C VAL A 32 -7.36 14.53 -2.28
N ALA A 33 -6.99 14.62 -0.99
CA ALA A 33 -6.73 13.46 -0.14
C ALA A 33 -7.97 12.56 0.01
N LEU A 34 -9.15 13.15 0.18
CA LEU A 34 -10.42 12.43 0.27
C LEU A 34 -10.76 11.71 -1.04
N ILE A 35 -10.59 12.38 -2.17
CA ILE A 35 -10.87 11.81 -3.50
C ILE A 35 -9.95 10.63 -3.76
N VAL A 36 -8.65 10.79 -3.52
CA VAL A 36 -7.66 9.73 -3.75
C VAL A 36 -7.93 8.54 -2.83
N ARG A 37 -8.20 8.78 -1.54
CA ARG A 37 -8.58 7.71 -0.59
C ARG A 37 -9.83 6.96 -1.05
N ALA A 38 -10.87 7.67 -1.49
CA ALA A 38 -12.10 7.06 -1.98
C ALA A 38 -11.86 6.25 -3.27
N GLY A 39 -11.05 6.78 -4.19
CA GLY A 39 -10.67 6.08 -5.43
C GLY A 39 -9.90 4.79 -5.16
N ILE A 40 -8.92 4.82 -4.25
CA ILE A 40 -8.11 3.65 -3.89
C ILE A 40 -8.97 2.59 -3.17
N ARG A 41 -9.81 2.99 -2.21
CA ARG A 41 -10.76 2.05 -1.57
C ARG A 41 -11.67 1.41 -2.60
N LYS A 42 -12.24 2.20 -3.50
CA LYS A 42 -13.14 1.66 -4.54
C LYS A 42 -12.41 0.73 -5.51
N GLY A 43 -11.16 1.02 -5.87
CA GLY A 43 -10.34 0.19 -6.74
C GLY A 43 -9.91 -1.13 -6.09
N LEU A 44 -9.47 -1.09 -4.83
CA LEU A 44 -9.07 -2.28 -4.08
C LEU A 44 -10.28 -3.17 -3.73
N GLY A 45 -11.44 -2.57 -3.42
CA GLY A 45 -12.68 -3.31 -3.17
C GLY A 45 -13.20 -4.02 -4.41
N MET A 46 -13.01 -3.44 -5.60
CA MET A 46 -13.34 -4.09 -6.86
C MET A 46 -12.47 -5.33 -7.14
N LEU A 47 -11.24 -5.35 -6.62
CA LEU A 47 -10.31 -6.48 -6.72
C LEU A 47 -10.59 -7.59 -5.67
N ASN A 48 -11.59 -7.43 -4.80
CA ASN A 48 -12.00 -8.43 -3.80
C ASN A 48 -10.83 -9.04 -3.00
N VAL A 49 -9.80 -8.24 -2.71
CA VAL A 49 -8.59 -8.68 -2.00
C VAL A 49 -8.97 -9.22 -0.61
N ASN A 50 -9.94 -8.59 0.04
CA ASN A 50 -10.45 -8.99 1.34
C ASN A 50 -11.17 -10.37 1.28
N GLN A 51 -11.85 -10.71 0.18
CA GLN A 51 -12.55 -11.98 0.05
C GLN A 51 -11.60 -13.17 -0.20
N ARG A 52 -10.47 -12.95 -0.91
CA ARG A 52 -9.46 -13.99 -1.17
C ARG A 52 -8.52 -14.24 0.02
N LEU A 53 -8.29 -13.25 0.89
CA LEU A 53 -7.50 -13.44 2.12
C LEU A 53 -8.29 -14.17 3.22
N ARG A 54 -9.61 -13.95 3.30
CA ARG A 54 -10.49 -14.60 4.28
C ARG A 54 -10.53 -16.13 4.16
N SER A 55 -10.32 -16.69 2.97
CA SER A 55 -10.32 -18.15 2.78
C SER A 55 -8.99 -18.83 3.13
N THR A 56 -7.92 -18.07 3.43
CA THR A 56 -6.57 -18.65 3.56
C THR A 56 -5.90 -18.37 4.92
N THR A 57 -6.30 -17.31 5.63
CA THR A 57 -5.57 -16.85 6.85
C THR A 57 -6.43 -16.77 8.11
N GLY A 58 -7.75 -16.99 8.03
CA GLY A 58 -8.65 -17.04 9.21
C GLY A 58 -8.75 -15.73 10.01
N THR A 59 -8.09 -14.66 9.56
CA THR A 59 -8.03 -13.38 10.27
C THR A 59 -8.57 -12.29 9.36
N ALA A 60 -9.54 -11.51 9.86
CA ALA A 60 -10.10 -10.36 9.16
C ALA A 60 -9.14 -9.17 9.23
N MET A 61 -7.97 -9.29 8.60
CA MET A 61 -7.06 -8.16 8.48
C MET A 61 -7.50 -7.33 7.28
N ASP A 62 -8.13 -6.18 7.55
CA ASP A 62 -8.58 -5.22 6.53
C ASP A 62 -7.37 -4.47 5.95
N VAL A 63 -6.58 -5.19 5.14
CA VAL A 63 -5.42 -4.65 4.41
C VAL A 63 -5.84 -3.56 3.43
N GLU A 64 -7.06 -3.64 2.89
CA GLU A 64 -7.63 -2.61 2.03
C GLU A 64 -7.84 -1.29 2.78
N GLY A 65 -8.47 -1.37 3.96
CA GLY A 65 -8.64 -0.24 4.86
C GLY A 65 -7.31 0.31 5.36
N GLY A 66 -6.37 -0.57 5.73
CA GLY A 66 -5.04 -0.23 6.23
C GLY A 66 -4.17 0.49 5.19
N THR A 67 -4.07 -0.03 3.97
CA THR A 67 -3.31 0.61 2.89
C THR A 67 -3.95 1.93 2.46
N ALA A 68 -5.28 1.98 2.32
CA ALA A 68 -5.97 3.23 1.99
C ALA A 68 -5.83 4.29 3.10
N ALA A 69 -5.81 3.89 4.37
CA ALA A 69 -5.54 4.78 5.48
C ALA A 69 -4.08 5.29 5.45
N GLY A 70 -3.11 4.42 5.19
CA GLY A 70 -1.70 4.81 5.04
C GLY A 70 -1.50 5.84 3.92
N ILE A 71 -2.12 5.62 2.76
CA ILE A 71 -2.05 6.56 1.63
C ILE A 71 -2.76 7.88 1.95
N TYR A 72 -3.89 7.83 2.64
CA TYR A 72 -4.57 9.05 3.11
C TYR A 72 -3.66 9.89 4.02
N TYR A 73 -3.01 9.26 5.00
CA TYR A 73 -2.07 9.97 5.87
C TYR A 73 -0.84 10.48 5.11
N LEU A 74 -0.36 9.75 4.11
CA LEU A 74 0.74 10.20 3.26
C LEU A 74 0.37 11.46 2.47
N ILE A 75 -0.81 11.49 1.85
CA ILE A 75 -1.27 12.68 1.13
C ILE A 75 -1.50 13.85 2.10
N LEU A 76 -2.08 13.58 3.27
CA LEU A 76 -2.24 14.60 4.30
C LEU A 76 -0.88 15.16 4.76
N LEU A 77 0.14 14.31 4.88
CA LEU A 77 1.51 14.75 5.19
C LEU A 77 2.08 15.66 4.10
N LEU A 78 1.90 15.33 2.81
CA LEU A 78 2.31 16.19 1.68
C LEU A 78 1.64 17.55 1.74
N VAL A 79 0.33 17.57 1.99
CA VAL A 79 -0.46 18.79 2.11
C VAL A 79 0.01 19.62 3.31
N LEU A 80 0.35 18.96 4.41
CA LEU A 80 0.84 19.61 5.62
C LEU A 80 2.22 20.26 5.40
N VAL A 81 3.12 19.60 4.67
CA VAL A 81 4.41 20.20 4.24
C VAL A 81 4.17 21.43 3.40
N ALA A 82 3.28 21.35 2.40
CA ALA A 82 2.94 22.49 1.55
C ALA A 82 2.29 23.64 2.34
N PHE A 83 1.42 23.32 3.30
CA PHE A 83 0.79 24.28 4.20
C PHE A 83 1.83 25.02 5.05
N PHE A 84 2.73 24.30 5.73
CA PHE A 84 3.77 24.92 6.54
C PHE A 84 4.78 25.71 5.69
N ASN A 85 5.08 25.26 4.48
CA ASN A 85 5.93 25.98 3.55
C ASN A 85 5.28 27.30 3.09
N ALA A 86 3.97 27.29 2.79
CA ALA A 86 3.23 28.50 2.46
C ALA A 86 3.13 29.49 3.64
N LEU A 87 3.27 28.99 4.87
CA LEU A 87 3.34 29.79 6.09
C LEU A 87 4.77 30.24 6.44
N HIS A 88 5.76 29.93 5.59
CA HIS A 88 7.19 30.17 5.82
C HIS A 88 7.74 29.55 7.11
N LEU A 89 7.18 28.40 7.54
CA LEU A 89 7.61 27.66 8.73
C LEU A 89 8.62 26.56 8.38
N GLU A 90 9.81 26.98 7.92
CA GLU A 90 10.88 26.09 7.46
C GLU A 90 11.41 25.13 8.54
N LEU A 91 11.40 25.56 9.81
CA LEU A 91 11.77 24.69 10.94
C LEU A 91 10.87 23.44 11.06
N VAL A 92 9.62 23.54 10.64
CA VAL A 92 8.64 22.43 10.72
C VAL A 92 8.54 21.70 9.40
N SER A 93 8.56 22.42 8.26
CA SER A 93 8.46 21.80 6.94
C SER A 93 9.70 20.98 6.58
N GLY A 94 10.89 21.31 7.10
CA GLY A 94 12.13 20.56 6.87
C GLY A 94 12.03 19.08 7.28
N PRO A 95 11.82 18.77 8.58
CA PRO A 95 11.68 17.39 9.05
C PRO A 95 10.54 16.62 8.37
N LEU A 96 9.40 17.29 8.13
CA LEU A 96 8.25 16.66 7.47
C LEU A 96 8.52 16.38 5.99
N GLY A 97 9.22 17.27 5.29
CA GLY A 97 9.66 17.07 3.91
C GLY A 97 10.62 15.88 3.80
N ALA A 98 11.56 15.74 4.73
CA ALA A 98 12.45 14.58 4.75
C ALA A 98 11.70 13.24 4.93
N LEU A 99 10.63 13.22 5.74
CA LEU A 99 9.77 12.02 5.87
C LEU A 99 9.03 11.73 4.56
N VAL A 100 8.50 12.75 3.90
CA VAL A 100 7.86 12.62 2.59
C VAL A 100 8.84 12.01 1.58
N ASP A 101 10.04 12.58 1.48
CA ASP A 101 11.06 12.11 0.54
C ASP A 101 11.46 10.66 0.83
N GLN A 102 11.59 10.30 2.11
CA GLN A 102 11.88 8.93 2.52
C GLN A 102 10.77 7.95 2.11
N VAL A 103 9.50 8.33 2.29
CA VAL A 103 8.36 7.48 1.88
C VAL A 103 8.29 7.37 0.35
N LEU A 104 8.47 8.48 -0.38
CA LEU A 104 8.48 8.46 -1.84
C LEU A 104 9.64 7.62 -2.39
N ALA A 105 10.83 7.70 -1.79
CA ALA A 105 11.98 6.88 -2.14
C ALA A 105 11.78 5.39 -1.84
N PHE A 106 10.85 5.05 -0.95
CA PHE A 106 10.49 3.67 -0.65
C PHE A 106 9.53 3.08 -1.70
N ILE A 107 8.72 3.89 -2.38
CA ILE A 107 7.75 3.42 -3.40
C ILE A 107 8.45 2.61 -4.51
N PRO A 108 9.53 3.09 -5.17
CA PRO A 108 10.24 2.31 -6.17
C PRO A 108 10.80 0.99 -5.62
N ARG A 109 11.26 0.99 -4.36
CA ARG A 109 11.80 -0.20 -3.69
C ARG A 109 10.71 -1.24 -3.42
N LEU A 110 9.51 -0.79 -3.04
CA LEU A 110 8.34 -1.67 -2.90
C LEU A 110 7.95 -2.29 -4.24
N VAL A 111 7.94 -1.50 -5.33
CA VAL A 111 7.65 -2.02 -6.67
C VAL A 111 8.71 -3.04 -7.09
N ALA A 112 9.99 -2.73 -6.92
CA ALA A 112 11.09 -3.66 -7.20
C ALA A 112 10.97 -4.95 -6.37
N GLY A 113 10.70 -4.84 -5.07
CA GLY A 113 10.47 -5.99 -4.19
C GLY A 113 9.25 -6.82 -4.60
N GLY A 114 8.16 -6.18 -5.00
CA GLY A 114 6.97 -6.85 -5.53
C GLY A 114 7.27 -7.65 -6.79
N ILE A 115 8.04 -7.10 -7.72
CA ILE A 115 8.49 -7.81 -8.93
C ILE A 115 9.35 -9.03 -8.56
N LEU A 116 10.28 -8.88 -7.61
CA LEU A 116 11.09 -10.01 -7.13
C LEU A 116 10.24 -11.10 -6.49
N ILE A 117 9.25 -10.75 -5.66
CA ILE A 117 8.31 -11.71 -5.07
C ILE A 117 7.53 -12.45 -6.16
N LEU A 118 7.04 -11.75 -7.17
CA LEU A 118 6.34 -12.38 -8.29
C LEU A 118 7.24 -13.36 -9.04
N MET A 119 8.50 -13.01 -9.26
CA MET A 119 9.47 -13.89 -9.90
C MET A 119 9.74 -15.15 -9.08
N VAL A 120 9.98 -15.00 -7.77
CA VAL A 120 10.21 -16.13 -6.85
C VAL A 120 8.98 -17.02 -6.73
N TRP A 121 7.79 -16.42 -6.62
CA TRP A 121 6.53 -17.16 -6.54
C TRP A 121 6.25 -17.97 -7.81
N GLY A 122 6.56 -17.42 -8.98
CA GLY A 122 6.48 -18.14 -10.25
C GLY A 122 7.37 -19.39 -10.25
N ILE A 123 8.63 -19.24 -9.85
CA ILE A 123 9.59 -20.37 -9.75
C ILE A 123 9.11 -21.41 -8.73
N ALA A 124 8.70 -20.98 -7.54
CA ALA A 124 8.20 -21.88 -6.49
C ALA A 124 6.98 -22.68 -6.94
N THR A 125 6.08 -22.06 -7.72
CA THR A 125 4.90 -22.73 -8.26
C THR A 125 5.28 -23.84 -9.23
N VAL A 126 6.23 -23.58 -10.13
CA VAL A 126 6.74 -24.61 -11.07
C VAL A 126 7.39 -25.77 -10.32
N LEU A 127 8.25 -25.47 -9.33
CA LEU A 127 8.89 -26.49 -8.50
C LEU A 127 7.85 -27.33 -7.74
N ARG A 128 6.84 -26.69 -7.15
CA ARG A 128 5.75 -27.38 -6.46
C ARG A 128 5.03 -28.34 -7.40
N THR A 129 4.76 -27.93 -8.65
CA THR A 129 4.13 -28.81 -9.64
C THR A 129 5.03 -30.01 -9.97
N ILE A 130 6.33 -29.81 -10.18
CA ILE A 130 7.27 -30.91 -10.47
C ILE A 130 7.32 -31.90 -9.31
N VAL A 131 7.51 -31.42 -8.07
CA VAL A 131 7.57 -32.28 -6.88
C VAL A 131 6.25 -33.03 -6.67
N SER A 132 5.11 -32.36 -6.85
CA SER A 132 3.79 -33.01 -6.72
C SER A 132 3.57 -34.11 -7.76
N LYS A 133 4.03 -33.91 -9.00
CA LYS A 133 3.94 -34.92 -10.06
C LYS A 133 4.85 -36.12 -9.78
N ALA A 134 6.07 -35.87 -9.30
CA ALA A 134 7.02 -36.92 -8.92
C ALA A 134 6.49 -37.80 -7.77
N LEU A 135 5.87 -37.20 -6.76
CA LEU A 135 5.24 -37.95 -5.65
C LEU A 135 4.03 -38.77 -6.11
N GLN A 136 3.26 -38.27 -7.07
CA GLN A 136 2.11 -39.00 -7.64
C GLN A 136 2.55 -40.17 -8.52
N SER A 137 3.64 -40.04 -9.28
CA SER A 137 4.16 -41.17 -10.07
C SER A 137 4.65 -42.32 -9.19
N THR A 138 5.23 -42.03 -8.02
CA THR A 138 5.70 -43.07 -7.10
C THR A 138 4.54 -43.81 -6.40
N THR A 139 3.41 -43.15 -6.16
CA THR A 139 2.22 -43.79 -5.53
C THR A 139 1.32 -44.53 -6.53
N LEU A 140 1.45 -44.24 -7.83
CA LEU A 140 0.77 -45.00 -8.90
C LEU A 140 1.34 -46.41 -9.07
N ASP A 141 2.63 -46.61 -8.77
CA ASP A 141 3.28 -47.93 -8.84
C ASP A 141 2.68 -48.93 -7.84
N GLU A 142 2.27 -48.43 -6.67
CA GLU A 142 1.63 -49.25 -5.62
C GLU A 142 0.21 -49.69 -5.99
N LYS A 143 -0.50 -48.90 -6.82
CA LYS A 143 -1.84 -49.27 -7.32
C LYS A 143 -1.82 -50.16 -8.55
N LEU A 144 -0.76 -50.12 -9.35
CA LEU A 144 -0.57 -51.02 -10.49
C LEU A 144 -0.15 -52.43 -10.02
N SER A 145 0.65 -52.53 -8.96
CA SER A 145 0.98 -53.81 -8.32
C SER A 145 -0.27 -54.51 -7.73
N ALA A 146 -1.17 -53.75 -7.11
CA ALA A 146 -2.42 -54.29 -6.56
C ALA A 146 -3.41 -54.81 -7.64
N GLY A 147 -3.30 -54.33 -8.90
CA GLY A 147 -4.14 -54.78 -10.01
C GLY A 147 -3.58 -55.97 -10.80
N ALA A 148 -2.28 -56.26 -10.69
CA ALA A 148 -1.64 -57.36 -11.41
C ALA A 148 -1.79 -58.74 -10.73
N GLY A 149 -2.20 -58.78 -9.46
CA GLY A 149 -2.35 -60.01 -8.68
C GLY A 149 -3.65 -60.80 -8.89
N SER A 150 -4.66 -60.23 -9.54
CA SER A 150 -6.00 -60.86 -9.67
C SER A 150 -6.25 -61.59 -11.00
N GLY A 151 -5.35 -61.48 -11.98
CA GLY A 151 -5.49 -62.14 -13.29
C GLY A 151 -4.98 -63.59 -13.34
N LEU A 152 -4.18 -64.03 -12.36
CA LEU A 152 -3.56 -65.37 -12.34
C LEU A 152 -4.38 -66.43 -11.60
N LEU A 153 -5.41 -66.05 -10.85
CA LEU A 153 -6.27 -67.00 -10.09
C LEU A 153 -7.54 -67.44 -10.84
N ALA A 154 -7.72 -67.03 -12.11
CA ALA A 154 -8.92 -67.36 -12.90
C ALA A 154 -8.70 -68.47 -13.95
N ILE A 155 -7.52 -69.10 -14.01
CA ILE A 155 -7.16 -70.10 -15.06
C ILE A 155 -6.76 -71.48 -14.46
N ILE A 156 -6.89 -71.71 -13.15
CA ILE A 156 -6.67 -73.04 -12.53
C ILE A 156 -7.96 -73.45 -11.82
#